data_AF-A0A1Z4VMA2-F1
#
_entry.id   AF-A0A1Z4VMA2-F1
#
_cell.length_a   1.000
_cell.length_b   1.000
_cell.length_c   1.000
_cell.angle_alpha   90.00
_cell.angle_beta   90.00
_cell.angle_gamma   90.00
#
_symmetry.space_group_name_H-M   'P 1'
#
loop_
_entity.id
_entity.type
_entity.pdbx_description
1 polymer ?
#
loop_
_entity_poly.entity_id
_entity_poly.type
_entity_poly.pdbx_seq_one_letter_code
_entity_poly.pdbx_strand_id
1 'polypeptide(L)'
;MCAAVTKKRSVKKKAGSTRGVADPKRTAKKKSRSKENEVGPAPELFIGLVGAVGSDLETVNRQIRSYLKAANYKTVDIRLSRLITDCKDYAHLEKLKNGPENERIDKLMDAGDDLRRNLKRGDAVSLLGILAVRAHRKTRKGDSKEPVSRTAYIFNSLKHPDEIESLRNIYGESFFVVSTYAPKRERIESLAKRIARSKGKFRADDYENEAESLVEKDEKEVGEDYGQNVRDAFPLADVFISQRKNVDSQIKRFIELIFGHPFITPTVDEYGMFHAKAAALRSADLSRQVGAVITTDDGEMISAGCNEVPKAGGGSVWEDKVESKQDYRDFKIGQDASAVMKREIITEIFEKLKTAGWLSQAKRRKRPDKLAEDALYSKTDAPLKDTRAASIIEFGRIVHAEMSAITDAARRGLSVKDANLYCTTFPCHMCARHIVAAGMQRVVYVEPYPKSMAKDLYKRSIQVDGDEADEDAVVFEPFVGIAPIRYISLFEMPPRKDKRGYPLDWELATANPQIQETYPRYIDLEEGYIEPLFKRYEQYAATD
;
A
#
# COMPACT_ATOMS: atom_id res chain seq x y z
N MET A 1 13.61 10.67 -24.21
CA MET A 1 13.03 10.84 -22.85
C MET A 1 14.12 10.69 -21.81
N CYS A 2 14.45 11.71 -21.01
CA CYS A 2 15.69 11.84 -20.20
C CYS A 2 16.98 12.03 -21.02
N ALA A 3 17.10 13.16 -21.73
CA ALA A 3 18.36 13.56 -22.38
C ALA A 3 19.42 14.13 -21.40
N ALA A 4 19.22 14.04 -20.08
CA ALA A 4 20.01 14.80 -19.11
C ALA A 4 20.45 14.00 -17.87
N VAL A 5 21.15 12.87 -18.05
CA VAL A 5 21.93 12.26 -16.94
C VAL A 5 23.43 12.15 -17.25
N THR A 6 23.90 12.72 -18.36
CA THR A 6 25.31 12.63 -18.80
C THR A 6 26.00 13.98 -18.90
N LYS A 7 26.07 14.76 -17.80
CA LYS A 7 27.05 15.86 -17.70
C LYS A 7 28.34 15.37 -17.04
N LYS A 8 29.30 14.97 -17.88
CA LYS A 8 30.70 14.68 -17.52
C LYS A 8 31.37 15.91 -16.90
N ARG A 9 31.84 15.82 -15.66
CA ARG A 9 32.88 16.72 -15.12
C ARG A 9 34.23 16.01 -15.19
N SER A 10 35.13 16.56 -15.99
CA SER A 10 36.51 16.12 -16.17
C SER A 10 37.36 16.55 -14.98
N VAL A 11 38.00 15.59 -14.30
CA VAL A 11 39.01 15.85 -13.27
C VAL A 11 40.36 15.35 -13.79
N LYS A 12 41.29 16.29 -13.98
CA LYS A 12 42.67 16.03 -14.39
C LYS A 12 43.43 15.33 -13.25
N LYS A 13 43.95 14.13 -13.51
CA LYS A 13 44.99 13.47 -12.70
C LYS A 13 46.33 14.19 -12.92
N LYS A 14 47.01 14.57 -11.84
CA LYS A 14 48.46 14.84 -11.84
C LYS A 14 49.14 13.74 -11.04
N ALA A 15 50.06 13.04 -11.71
CA ALA A 15 51.01 12.11 -11.12
C ALA A 15 52.18 12.89 -10.51
N GLY A 16 52.67 12.41 -9.38
CA GLY A 16 53.91 12.87 -8.75
C GLY A 16 54.55 11.68 -8.06
N SER A 17 55.65 11.19 -8.62
CA SER A 17 56.48 10.12 -8.07
C SER A 17 57.52 10.72 -7.13
N THR A 18 57.95 9.98 -6.11
CA THR A 18 59.37 9.91 -5.71
C THR A 18 59.59 8.70 -4.79
N ARG A 19 60.67 7.96 -5.08
CA ARG A 19 61.21 6.83 -4.32
C ARG A 19 62.04 7.35 -3.14
N GLY A 20 62.09 6.60 -2.05
CA GLY A 20 63.05 6.76 -0.96
C GLY A 20 63.23 5.42 -0.22
N VAL A 21 64.49 5.06 0.00
CA VAL A 21 65.04 3.71 0.28
C VAL A 21 64.99 3.35 1.78
N ALA A 22 65.02 2.05 2.06
CA ALA A 22 64.96 1.40 3.36
C ALA A 22 66.31 1.33 4.11
N ASP A 23 66.27 1.20 5.44
CA ASP A 23 67.15 0.32 6.25
C ASP A 23 66.58 0.12 7.68
N PRO A 24 66.94 -0.93 8.47
CA PRO A 24 65.98 -1.72 9.23
C PRO A 24 66.34 -1.77 10.74
N LYS A 25 65.59 -2.60 11.48
CA LYS A 25 65.77 -3.08 12.88
C LYS A 25 64.96 -2.34 13.94
N ARG A 26 63.82 -2.92 14.30
CA ARG A 26 63.64 -3.53 15.65
C ARG A 26 62.38 -4.39 15.69
N THR A 27 62.61 -5.66 16.00
CA THR A 27 61.64 -6.74 16.23
C THR A 27 60.94 -6.60 17.58
N ALA A 28 59.60 -6.60 17.59
CA ALA A 28 58.79 -7.19 18.65
C ALA A 28 57.38 -7.51 18.12
N LYS A 29 56.93 -8.74 18.34
CA LYS A 29 55.71 -9.36 17.79
C LYS A 29 54.43 -8.61 18.17
N LYS A 30 53.76 -8.02 17.17
CA LYS A 30 52.31 -7.73 17.15
C LYS A 30 51.66 -8.53 16.02
N LYS A 31 50.98 -9.63 16.34
CA LYS A 31 50.04 -10.31 15.43
C LYS A 31 48.90 -10.95 16.23
N SER A 32 47.80 -10.21 16.37
CA SER A 32 46.46 -10.76 16.20
C SER A 32 45.54 -9.65 15.64
N ARG A 33 45.73 -9.43 14.34
CA ARG A 33 44.73 -9.01 13.34
C ARG A 33 43.51 -8.23 13.85
N SER A 34 43.58 -6.92 13.70
CA SER A 34 42.46 -6.13 13.17
C SER A 34 42.16 -6.62 11.74
N LYS A 35 41.29 -7.62 11.60
CA LYS A 35 40.48 -7.72 10.39
C LYS A 35 39.42 -6.64 10.55
N GLU A 36 39.51 -5.58 9.75
CA GLU A 36 38.32 -4.80 9.45
C GLU A 36 37.24 -5.80 9.03
N ASN A 37 36.05 -5.69 9.63
CA ASN A 37 34.88 -6.48 9.27
C ASN A 37 34.52 -6.17 7.81
N GLU A 38 35.16 -6.85 6.85
CA GLU A 38 34.70 -6.86 5.46
C GLU A 38 33.38 -7.63 5.44
N VAL A 39 32.30 -6.87 5.60
CA VAL A 39 30.95 -7.38 5.42
C VAL A 39 30.82 -7.80 3.96
N GLY A 40 30.56 -9.09 3.73
CA GLY A 40 30.51 -9.68 2.39
C GLY A 40 29.47 -9.02 1.46
N PRO A 41 29.47 -9.40 0.17
CA PRO A 41 28.50 -8.88 -0.79
C PRO A 41 27.07 -9.18 -0.32
N ALA A 42 26.21 -8.17 -0.39
CA ALA A 42 24.79 -8.26 -0.06
C ALA A 42 23.93 -7.71 -1.23
N PRO A 43 22.66 -8.13 -1.36
CA PRO A 43 21.80 -7.76 -2.48
C PRO A 43 21.46 -6.26 -2.48
N GLU A 44 20.97 -5.76 -3.62
CA GLU A 44 20.27 -4.48 -3.67
C GLU A 44 18.93 -4.58 -2.94
N LEU A 45 18.50 -3.50 -2.30
CA LEU A 45 17.19 -3.39 -1.68
C LEU A 45 16.36 -2.33 -2.39
N PHE A 46 15.05 -2.55 -2.49
CA PHE A 46 14.13 -1.60 -3.11
C PHE A 46 13.03 -1.28 -2.10
N ILE A 47 12.81 0.01 -1.82
CA ILE A 47 11.82 0.44 -0.83
C ILE A 47 10.85 1.40 -1.50
N GLY A 48 9.58 1.03 -1.59
CA GLY A 48 8.49 1.90 -2.02
C GLY A 48 7.88 2.61 -0.82
N LEU A 49 7.74 3.92 -0.88
CA LEU A 49 7.02 4.70 0.14
C LEU A 49 5.64 5.06 -0.38
N VAL A 50 4.59 4.73 0.38
CA VAL A 50 3.22 5.13 0.11
C VAL A 50 2.76 6.04 1.24
N GLY A 51 2.22 7.19 0.88
CA GLY A 51 1.66 8.12 1.85
C GLY A 51 0.75 9.10 1.15
N ALA A 52 -0.39 9.35 1.76
CA ALA A 52 -1.31 10.34 1.24
C ALA A 52 -0.72 11.75 1.35
N VAL A 53 -1.15 12.65 0.48
CA VAL A 53 -0.76 14.06 0.55
C VAL A 53 -1.14 14.63 1.93
N GLY A 54 -0.26 15.46 2.48
CA GLY A 54 -0.36 15.98 3.85
C GLY A 54 0.39 15.16 4.90
N SER A 55 0.68 13.88 4.64
CA SER A 55 1.47 13.04 5.56
C SER A 55 2.97 13.39 5.55
N ASP A 56 3.65 13.23 6.69
CA ASP A 56 5.11 13.42 6.82
C ASP A 56 5.94 12.21 6.33
N LEU A 57 5.93 11.98 5.02
CA LEU A 57 6.79 10.97 4.38
C LEU A 57 8.29 11.30 4.48
N GLU A 58 8.65 12.56 4.72
CA GLU A 58 10.05 12.98 4.79
C GLU A 58 10.73 12.42 6.05
N THR A 59 10.04 12.50 7.20
CA THR A 59 10.53 11.89 8.44
C THR A 59 10.67 10.37 8.31
N VAL A 60 9.70 9.69 7.71
CA VAL A 60 9.76 8.24 7.45
C VAL A 60 10.97 7.89 6.57
N ASN A 61 11.16 8.58 5.45
CA ASN A 61 12.30 8.35 4.57
C ASN A 61 13.64 8.61 5.29
N ARG A 62 13.73 9.69 6.06
CA ARG A 62 14.94 10.03 6.83
C ARG A 62 15.33 8.92 7.80
N GLN A 63 14.36 8.34 8.51
CA GLN A 63 14.61 7.25 9.45
C GLN A 63 15.02 5.96 8.76
N ILE A 64 14.31 5.57 7.68
CA ILE A 64 14.68 4.40 6.86
C ILE A 64 16.14 4.53 6.41
N ARG A 65 16.52 5.71 5.90
CA ARG A 65 17.89 5.95 5.47
C ARG A 65 18.91 5.88 6.60
N SER A 66 18.54 6.34 7.80
CA SER A 66 19.41 6.26 8.98
C SER A 66 19.71 4.81 9.35
N TYR A 67 18.67 3.98 9.46
CA TYR A 67 18.81 2.58 9.84
C TYR A 67 19.47 1.73 8.74
N LEU A 68 19.22 2.00 7.45
CA LEU A 68 19.95 1.36 6.36
C LEU A 68 21.43 1.72 6.37
N LYS A 69 21.79 2.98 6.65
CA LYS A 69 23.20 3.36 6.82
C LYS A 69 23.84 2.63 7.99
N ALA A 70 23.12 2.48 9.11
CA ALA A 70 23.58 1.69 10.25
C ALA A 70 23.78 0.20 9.89
N ALA A 71 23.02 -0.31 8.92
CA ALA A 71 23.19 -1.65 8.34
C ALA A 71 24.30 -1.74 7.26
N ASN A 72 25.14 -0.70 7.11
CA ASN A 72 26.15 -0.59 6.06
C ASN A 72 25.58 -0.64 4.63
N TYR A 73 24.38 -0.08 4.42
CA TYR A 73 23.78 0.15 3.10
C TYR A 73 23.89 1.62 2.67
N LYS A 74 24.24 1.84 1.39
CA LYS A 74 24.13 3.15 0.74
C LYS A 74 22.69 3.36 0.28
N THR A 75 22.18 4.57 0.43
CA THR A 75 20.79 4.89 0.06
C THR A 75 20.74 5.80 -1.15
N VAL A 76 19.88 5.50 -2.12
CA VAL A 76 19.61 6.35 -3.29
C VAL A 76 18.12 6.72 -3.29
N ASP A 77 17.82 8.01 -3.10
CA ASP A 77 16.45 8.51 -3.16
C ASP A 77 16.00 8.69 -4.62
N ILE A 78 14.93 8.01 -5.00
CA ILE A 78 14.26 8.11 -6.29
C ILE A 78 12.97 8.88 -6.08
N ARG A 79 13.03 10.20 -6.29
CA ARG A 79 11.85 11.06 -6.16
C ARG A 79 11.08 11.11 -7.47
N LEU A 80 10.06 10.26 -7.59
CA LEU A 80 9.28 10.06 -8.81
C LEU A 80 8.72 11.37 -9.38
N SER A 81 8.23 12.26 -8.52
CA SER A 81 7.72 13.57 -8.94
C SER A 81 8.75 14.43 -9.68
N ARG A 82 10.05 14.28 -9.39
CA ARG A 82 11.13 14.99 -10.10
C ARG A 82 11.49 14.32 -11.43
N LEU A 83 11.30 13.00 -11.52
CA LEU A 83 11.53 12.28 -12.77
C LEU A 83 10.47 12.62 -13.82
N ILE A 84 9.23 12.91 -13.38
CA ILE A 84 8.18 13.44 -14.27
C ILE A 84 8.68 14.72 -14.96
N THR A 85 9.30 15.65 -14.21
CA THR A 85 9.81 16.91 -14.78
C THR A 85 11.05 16.75 -15.66
N ASP A 86 11.70 15.58 -15.67
CA ASP A 86 12.79 15.28 -16.62
C ASP A 86 12.26 14.82 -17.99
N CYS A 87 10.96 14.53 -18.10
CA CYS A 87 10.28 14.26 -19.37
C CYS A 87 10.04 15.57 -20.14
N LYS A 88 10.30 15.56 -21.44
CA LYS A 88 10.27 16.76 -22.31
C LYS A 88 8.93 17.49 -22.22
N ASP A 89 7.83 16.75 -22.22
CA ASP A 89 6.47 17.28 -22.25
C ASP A 89 6.09 17.99 -20.93
N TYR A 90 6.72 17.60 -19.82
CA TYR A 90 6.47 18.15 -18.48
C TYR A 90 7.63 18.98 -17.93
N ALA A 91 8.69 19.22 -18.70
CA ALA A 91 9.87 19.98 -18.27
C ALA A 91 9.53 21.41 -17.81
N HIS A 92 8.45 21.97 -18.34
CA HIS A 92 7.94 23.28 -17.96
C HIS A 92 7.46 23.35 -16.51
N LEU A 93 7.20 22.21 -15.84
CA LEU A 93 6.76 22.16 -14.44
C LEU A 93 7.92 22.33 -13.44
N GLU A 94 9.18 22.22 -13.83
CA GLU A 94 10.33 22.45 -12.94
C GLU A 94 10.32 23.89 -12.37
N LYS A 95 9.70 24.84 -13.09
CA LYS A 95 9.49 26.23 -12.61
C LYS A 95 8.64 26.31 -11.34
N LEU A 96 7.78 25.31 -11.08
CA LEU A 96 6.90 25.26 -9.91
C LEU A 96 7.58 24.76 -8.65
N LYS A 97 8.84 24.32 -8.73
CA LYS A 97 9.60 23.76 -7.59
C LYS A 97 9.67 24.68 -6.38
N ASN A 98 9.70 25.99 -6.61
CA ASN A 98 9.69 27.03 -5.57
C ASN A 98 8.39 27.86 -5.59
N GLY A 99 7.37 27.40 -6.33
CA GLY A 99 6.09 28.08 -6.43
C GLY A 99 5.12 27.70 -5.30
N PRO A 100 3.86 28.15 -5.39
CA PRO A 100 2.81 27.76 -4.45
C PRO A 100 2.66 26.23 -4.39
N GLU A 101 2.66 25.70 -3.17
CA GLU A 101 2.71 24.25 -2.93
C GLU A 101 1.45 23.53 -3.46
N ASN A 102 0.29 24.17 -3.36
CA ASN A 102 -0.97 23.67 -3.91
C ASN A 102 -0.90 23.48 -5.43
N GLU A 103 -0.42 24.50 -6.15
CA GLU A 103 -0.28 24.45 -7.62
C GLU A 103 0.75 23.41 -8.05
N ARG A 104 1.88 23.34 -7.32
CA ARG A 104 2.94 22.36 -7.57
C ARG A 104 2.42 20.93 -7.41
N ILE A 105 1.64 20.65 -6.37
CA ILE A 105 1.09 19.31 -6.12
C ILE A 105 0.07 18.96 -7.20
N ASP A 106 -0.92 19.84 -7.43
CA ASP A 106 -2.00 19.61 -8.40
C ASP A 106 -1.46 19.29 -9.79
N LYS A 107 -0.53 20.13 -10.29
CA LYS A 107 0.03 19.98 -11.65
C LYS A 107 0.93 18.76 -11.79
N LEU A 108 1.58 18.32 -10.72
CA LEU A 108 2.38 17.08 -10.74
C LEU A 108 1.50 15.83 -10.67
N MET A 109 0.35 15.89 -9.99
CA MET A 109 -0.67 14.84 -10.08
C MET A 109 -1.18 14.74 -11.51
N ASP A 110 -1.64 15.87 -12.09
CA ASP A 110 -2.12 15.94 -13.47
C ASP A 110 -1.11 15.34 -14.47
N ALA A 111 0.17 15.68 -14.33
CA ALA A 111 1.23 15.17 -15.20
C ALA A 111 1.49 13.67 -15.02
N GLY A 112 1.36 13.16 -13.79
CA GLY A 112 1.45 11.73 -13.51
C GLY A 112 0.29 10.95 -14.14
N ASP A 113 -0.93 11.47 -14.00
CA ASP A 113 -2.15 10.85 -14.55
C ASP A 113 -2.14 10.90 -16.08
N ASP A 114 -1.68 12.02 -16.65
CA ASP A 114 -1.48 12.18 -18.09
C ASP A 114 -0.45 11.18 -18.63
N LEU A 115 0.68 11.01 -17.93
CA LEU A 115 1.68 10.01 -18.31
C LEU A 115 1.10 8.58 -18.31
N ARG A 116 0.31 8.23 -17.28
CA ARG A 116 -0.36 6.92 -17.20
C ARG A 116 -1.39 6.73 -18.33
N ARG A 117 -2.22 7.75 -18.61
CA ARG A 117 -3.22 7.73 -19.69
C ARG A 117 -2.59 7.56 -21.07
N ASN A 118 -1.58 8.39 -21.38
CA ASN A 118 -0.92 8.38 -22.69
C ASN A 118 -0.23 7.04 -22.97
N LEU A 119 0.36 6.44 -21.92
CA LEU A 119 0.99 5.13 -22.02
C LEU A 119 0.03 3.96 -21.85
N LYS A 120 -1.22 4.23 -21.44
CA LYS A 120 -2.25 3.23 -21.07
C LYS A 120 -1.70 2.21 -20.07
N ARG A 121 -1.09 2.72 -18.99
CA ARG A 121 -0.39 1.94 -17.96
C ARG A 121 -0.46 2.67 -16.62
N GLY A 122 -1.04 2.06 -15.58
CA GLY A 122 -1.08 2.67 -14.24
C GLY A 122 0.29 2.73 -13.55
N ASP A 123 1.23 1.89 -13.96
CA ASP A 123 2.59 1.81 -13.41
C ASP A 123 3.60 2.77 -14.04
N ALA A 124 3.18 3.59 -15.00
CA ALA A 124 4.07 4.38 -15.86
C ALA A 124 5.09 5.25 -15.11
N VAL A 125 4.68 5.89 -14.01
CA VAL A 125 5.55 6.76 -13.20
C VAL A 125 6.66 5.93 -12.51
N SER A 126 6.34 4.74 -11.99
CA SER A 126 7.33 3.86 -11.35
C SER A 126 8.43 3.38 -12.31
N LEU A 127 8.11 3.20 -13.59
CA LEU A 127 9.06 2.82 -14.63
C LEU A 127 10.15 3.88 -14.86
N LEU A 128 9.82 5.17 -14.67
CA LEU A 128 10.83 6.24 -14.64
C LEU A 128 11.83 6.01 -13.49
N GLY A 129 11.36 5.52 -12.35
CA GLY A 129 12.19 5.14 -11.22
C GLY A 129 13.15 4.00 -11.57
N ILE A 130 12.71 2.98 -12.28
CA ILE A 130 13.57 1.88 -12.74
C ILE A 130 14.66 2.40 -13.69
N LEU A 131 14.33 3.32 -14.61
CA LEU A 131 15.32 3.99 -15.45
C LEU A 131 16.37 4.74 -14.61
N ALA A 132 15.96 5.39 -13.51
CA ALA A 132 16.87 6.05 -12.58
C ALA A 132 17.78 5.04 -11.84
N VAL A 133 17.26 3.87 -11.43
CA VAL A 133 18.08 2.77 -10.88
C VAL A 133 19.15 2.35 -11.88
N ARG A 134 18.76 2.03 -13.13
CA ARG A 134 19.69 1.61 -14.19
C ARG A 134 20.75 2.68 -14.50
N ALA A 135 20.37 3.95 -14.48
CA ALA A 135 21.30 5.07 -14.65
C ALA A 135 22.31 5.16 -13.49
N HIS A 136 21.87 4.92 -12.25
CA HIS A 136 22.77 4.87 -11.10
C HIS A 136 23.76 3.69 -11.20
N ARG A 137 23.28 2.48 -11.54
CA ARG A 137 24.14 1.30 -11.77
C ARG A 137 25.21 1.58 -12.82
N LYS A 138 24.81 2.11 -13.99
CA LYS A 138 25.75 2.50 -15.05
C LYS A 138 26.80 3.51 -14.58
N THR A 139 26.41 4.46 -13.73
CA THR A 139 27.35 5.45 -13.18
C THR A 139 28.34 4.84 -12.19
N ARG A 140 27.93 3.81 -11.43
CA ARG A 140 28.76 3.18 -10.38
C ARG A 140 29.61 2.02 -10.88
N LYS A 141 29.10 1.24 -11.83
CA LYS A 141 29.70 -0.01 -12.33
C LYS A 141 30.13 0.05 -13.79
N GLY A 142 29.67 1.05 -14.54
CA GLY A 142 29.88 1.11 -15.98
C GLY A 142 28.81 0.36 -16.79
N ASP A 143 28.06 -0.54 -16.14
CA ASP A 143 26.95 -1.29 -16.73
C ASP A 143 25.62 -1.00 -15.99
N SER A 144 24.57 -0.77 -16.77
CA SER A 144 23.19 -0.61 -16.25
C SER A 144 22.58 -1.91 -15.72
N LYS A 145 23.16 -3.06 -16.06
CA LYS A 145 22.69 -4.40 -15.70
C LYS A 145 23.50 -5.03 -14.57
N GLU A 146 24.56 -4.37 -14.09
CA GLU A 146 25.35 -4.87 -12.97
C GLU A 146 24.84 -4.28 -11.64
N PRO A 147 24.34 -5.11 -10.70
CA PRO A 147 23.88 -4.63 -9.39
C PRO A 147 24.99 -3.96 -8.57
N VAL A 148 24.61 -2.96 -7.78
CA VAL A 148 25.50 -2.28 -6.83
C VAL A 148 25.27 -2.85 -5.43
N SER A 149 26.11 -3.81 -5.03
CA SER A 149 26.02 -4.43 -3.71
C SER A 149 25.88 -3.42 -2.56
N ARG A 150 25.07 -3.78 -1.56
CA ARG A 150 24.78 -2.94 -0.37
C ARG A 150 24.23 -1.55 -0.73
N THR A 151 23.34 -1.51 -1.72
CA THR A 151 22.62 -0.29 -2.11
C THR A 151 21.12 -0.48 -1.97
N ALA A 152 20.46 0.47 -1.32
CA ALA A 152 19.02 0.55 -1.19
C ALA A 152 18.48 1.71 -2.04
N TYR A 153 17.55 1.42 -2.94
CA TYR A 153 16.84 2.42 -3.76
C TYR A 153 15.48 2.69 -3.14
N ILE A 154 15.21 3.97 -2.85
CA ILE A 154 13.98 4.37 -2.17
C ILE A 154 13.09 5.14 -3.14
N PHE A 155 12.02 4.52 -3.62
CA PHE A 155 10.99 5.12 -4.46
C PHE A 155 10.08 5.96 -3.58
N ASN A 156 10.25 7.27 -3.66
CA ASN A 156 9.52 8.20 -2.81
C ASN A 156 8.17 8.55 -3.42
N SER A 157 7.11 8.12 -2.72
CA SER A 157 5.71 8.37 -3.00
C SER A 157 5.16 7.66 -4.24
N LEU A 158 4.87 6.37 -4.10
CA LEU A 158 4.01 5.61 -5.01
C LEU A 158 2.55 6.00 -4.80
N LYS A 159 1.80 6.16 -5.89
CA LYS A 159 0.45 6.78 -5.87
C LYS A 159 -0.63 5.92 -6.54
N HIS A 160 -0.26 4.79 -7.13
CA HIS A 160 -1.18 3.89 -7.81
C HIS A 160 -0.85 2.41 -7.52
N PRO A 161 -1.84 1.52 -7.37
CA PRO A 161 -1.60 0.10 -7.09
C PRO A 161 -0.72 -0.59 -8.14
N ASP A 162 -0.95 -0.35 -9.43
CA ASP A 162 -0.12 -0.90 -10.52
C ASP A 162 1.38 -0.61 -10.36
N GLU A 163 1.76 0.55 -9.80
CA GLU A 163 3.17 0.87 -9.54
C GLU A 163 3.79 -0.10 -8.53
N ILE A 164 3.04 -0.43 -7.48
CA ILE A 164 3.48 -1.36 -6.44
C ILE A 164 3.53 -2.78 -7.01
N GLU A 165 2.50 -3.19 -7.74
CA GLU A 165 2.42 -4.53 -8.32
C GLU A 165 3.55 -4.77 -9.33
N SER A 166 3.81 -3.83 -10.24
CA SER A 166 4.92 -3.94 -11.19
C SER A 166 6.27 -4.01 -10.48
N LEU A 167 6.53 -3.12 -9.51
CA LEU A 167 7.79 -3.15 -8.75
C LEU A 167 7.95 -4.46 -7.96
N ARG A 168 6.86 -4.98 -7.37
CA ARG A 168 6.86 -6.26 -6.65
C ARG A 168 7.09 -7.44 -7.59
N ASN A 169 6.50 -7.44 -8.78
CA ASN A 169 6.72 -8.47 -9.79
C ASN A 169 8.16 -8.48 -10.32
N ILE A 170 8.79 -7.30 -10.43
CA ILE A 170 10.17 -7.16 -10.92
C ILE A 170 11.18 -7.56 -9.83
N TYR A 171 11.06 -6.97 -8.64
CA TYR A 171 12.07 -7.05 -7.58
C TYR A 171 11.81 -8.14 -6.54
N GLY A 172 10.63 -8.77 -6.57
CA GLY A 172 10.30 -9.92 -5.73
C GLY A 172 10.51 -9.65 -4.24
N GLU A 173 11.24 -10.55 -3.57
CA GLU A 173 11.50 -10.46 -2.14
C GLU A 173 12.34 -9.24 -1.75
N SER A 174 13.13 -8.70 -2.66
CA SER A 174 13.99 -7.53 -2.45
C SER A 174 13.25 -6.20 -2.40
N PHE A 175 11.95 -6.18 -2.73
CA PHE A 175 11.11 -4.99 -2.69
C PHE A 175 10.17 -4.95 -1.49
N PHE A 176 10.24 -3.85 -0.75
CA PHE A 176 9.45 -3.61 0.45
C PHE A 176 8.67 -2.31 0.32
N VAL A 177 7.38 -2.33 0.69
CA VAL A 177 6.49 -1.18 0.66
C VAL A 177 6.19 -0.73 2.07
N VAL A 178 6.43 0.55 2.36
CA VAL A 178 6.15 1.20 3.63
C VAL A 178 5.00 2.17 3.43
N SER A 179 3.85 1.88 4.03
CA SER A 179 2.68 2.75 4.02
C SER A 179 2.61 3.57 5.31
N THR A 180 2.53 4.90 5.18
CA THR A 180 2.37 5.79 6.33
C THR A 180 0.92 6.26 6.48
N TYR A 181 0.35 6.00 7.65
CA TYR A 181 -0.98 6.40 8.03
C TYR A 181 -0.96 7.72 8.82
N ALA A 182 -1.83 8.64 8.40
CA ALA A 182 -2.20 9.84 9.14
C ALA A 182 -3.69 10.14 8.90
N PRO A 183 -4.46 10.53 9.94
CA PRO A 183 -5.88 10.88 9.82
C PRO A 183 -6.14 11.95 8.75
N LYS A 184 -7.30 11.88 8.06
CA LYS A 184 -7.67 12.85 6.99
C LYS A 184 -7.56 14.30 7.48
N ARG A 185 -8.10 14.59 8.67
CA ARG A 185 -8.09 15.93 9.25
C ARG A 185 -6.67 16.46 9.51
N GLU A 186 -5.81 15.66 10.12
CA GLU A 186 -4.41 16.05 10.36
C GLU A 186 -3.65 16.28 9.05
N ARG A 187 -3.94 15.50 8.01
CA ARG A 187 -3.36 15.70 6.66
C ARG A 187 -3.80 17.01 6.04
N ILE A 188 -5.09 17.36 6.13
CA ILE A 188 -5.64 18.64 5.64
C ILE A 188 -4.96 19.80 6.38
N GLU A 189 -4.94 19.77 7.72
CA GLU A 189 -4.32 20.83 8.54
C GLU A 189 -2.82 20.98 8.24
N SER A 190 -2.09 19.88 8.09
CA SER A 190 -0.67 19.84 7.72
C SER A 190 -0.43 20.45 6.33
N LEU A 191 -1.26 20.06 5.35
CA LEU A 191 -1.15 20.54 3.98
C LEU A 191 -1.52 22.03 3.87
N ALA A 192 -2.60 22.47 4.54
CA ALA A 192 -3.00 23.87 4.60
C ALA A 192 -1.89 24.76 5.18
N LYS A 193 -1.21 24.32 6.24
CA LYS A 193 -0.02 25.00 6.81
C LYS A 193 1.12 25.10 5.79
N ARG A 194 1.38 24.05 5.00
CA ARG A 194 2.42 24.06 3.94
C ARG A 194 2.06 25.00 2.79
N ILE A 195 0.80 25.01 2.37
CA ILE A 195 0.29 25.90 1.32
C ILE A 195 0.44 27.37 1.78
N ALA A 196 -0.04 27.70 2.98
CA ALA A 196 0.10 29.04 3.55
C ALA A 196 1.56 29.51 3.57
N ARG A 197 2.47 28.67 4.09
CA ARG A 197 3.91 28.97 4.13
C ARG A 197 4.50 29.21 2.73
N SER A 198 4.15 28.37 1.74
CA SER A 198 4.63 28.53 0.37
C SER A 198 4.19 29.84 -0.30
N LYS A 199 3.05 30.38 0.13
CA LYS A 199 2.49 31.67 -0.32
C LYS A 199 2.91 32.86 0.57
N GLY A 200 3.81 32.64 1.54
CA GLY A 200 4.24 33.68 2.50
C GLY A 200 3.14 34.16 3.44
N LYS A 201 2.16 33.31 3.75
CA LYS A 201 1.03 33.60 4.64
C LYS A 201 1.11 32.79 5.94
N PHE A 202 0.46 33.30 6.99
CA PHE A 202 0.46 32.68 8.33
C PHE A 202 -0.84 31.95 8.67
N ARG A 203 -1.98 32.38 8.10
CA ARG A 203 -3.29 31.78 8.35
C ARG A 203 -3.45 30.52 7.50
N ALA A 204 -3.42 29.35 8.14
CA ALA A 204 -3.61 28.06 7.45
C ALA A 204 -5.07 27.83 7.09
N ASP A 205 -6.01 28.28 7.94
CA ASP A 205 -7.46 28.08 7.80
C ASP A 205 -8.00 28.59 6.45
N ASP A 206 -7.39 29.66 5.93
CA ASP A 206 -7.74 30.24 4.62
C ASP A 206 -7.46 29.27 3.45
N TYR A 207 -6.72 28.18 3.68
CA TYR A 207 -6.29 27.19 2.69
C TYR A 207 -6.82 25.77 2.95
N GLU A 208 -7.71 25.57 3.92
CA GLU A 208 -8.26 24.23 4.23
C GLU A 208 -9.02 23.63 3.04
N ASN A 209 -9.85 24.42 2.35
CA ASN A 209 -10.60 23.96 1.18
C ASN A 209 -9.67 23.52 0.03
N GLU A 210 -8.58 24.28 -0.21
CA GLU A 210 -7.58 23.91 -1.21
C GLU A 210 -6.86 22.61 -0.82
N ALA A 211 -6.53 22.44 0.46
CA ALA A 211 -5.91 21.25 0.99
C ALA A 211 -6.83 20.03 0.93
N GLU A 212 -8.11 20.19 1.28
CA GLU A 212 -9.11 19.12 1.23
C GLU A 212 -9.32 18.61 -0.19
N SER A 213 -9.46 19.52 -1.17
CA SER A 213 -9.59 19.14 -2.57
C SER A 213 -8.40 18.31 -3.08
N LEU A 214 -7.17 18.68 -2.71
CA LEU A 214 -5.97 17.91 -3.05
C LEU A 214 -5.91 16.55 -2.34
N VAL A 215 -6.35 16.49 -1.09
CA VAL A 215 -6.44 15.24 -0.32
C VAL A 215 -7.44 14.28 -0.96
N GLU A 216 -8.58 14.77 -1.42
CA GLU A 216 -9.61 13.95 -2.07
C GLU A 216 -9.15 13.46 -3.44
N LYS A 217 -8.51 14.34 -4.23
CA LYS A 217 -7.88 13.95 -5.50
C LYS A 217 -6.86 12.83 -5.29
N ASP A 218 -5.93 12.99 -4.34
CA ASP A 218 -4.88 12.00 -4.05
C ASP A 218 -5.44 10.65 -3.57
N GLU A 219 -6.53 10.67 -2.80
CA GLU A 219 -7.13 9.47 -2.23
C GLU A 219 -7.65 8.54 -3.32
N LYS A 220 -8.56 9.03 -4.17
CA LYS A 220 -9.00 8.35 -5.39
C LYS A 220 -9.78 9.29 -6.30
N GLU A 221 -9.32 9.42 -7.55
CA GLU A 221 -10.09 10.08 -8.60
C GLU A 221 -11.19 9.16 -9.14
N VAL A 222 -12.45 9.53 -8.89
CA VAL A 222 -13.61 8.72 -9.26
C VAL A 222 -13.80 8.74 -10.77
N GLY A 223 -13.92 7.55 -11.38
CA GLY A 223 -14.10 7.39 -12.83
C GLY A 223 -12.81 7.42 -13.65
N GLU A 224 -11.65 7.66 -13.04
CA GLU A 224 -10.36 7.75 -13.72
C GLU A 224 -9.47 6.54 -13.40
N ASP A 225 -9.44 5.53 -14.28
CA ASP A 225 -8.64 4.31 -14.11
C ASP A 225 -7.12 4.57 -14.03
N TYR A 226 -6.66 5.74 -14.51
CA TYR A 226 -5.25 6.16 -14.50
C TYR A 226 -4.99 7.36 -13.58
N GLY A 227 -5.97 7.79 -12.79
CA GLY A 227 -5.83 8.90 -11.85
C GLY A 227 -5.01 8.51 -10.61
N GLN A 228 -4.97 9.40 -9.62
CA GLN A 228 -4.44 9.07 -8.31
C GLN A 228 -5.30 8.01 -7.61
N ASN A 229 -4.65 7.06 -6.93
CA ASN A 229 -5.33 5.99 -6.21
C ASN A 229 -4.50 5.50 -5.01
N VAL A 230 -4.18 6.42 -4.09
CA VAL A 230 -3.46 6.07 -2.86
C VAL A 230 -4.29 5.14 -1.98
N ARG A 231 -5.62 5.26 -2.03
CA ARG A 231 -6.54 4.42 -1.26
C ARG A 231 -6.35 2.93 -1.56
N ASP A 232 -6.25 2.55 -2.83
CA ASP A 232 -6.08 1.15 -3.21
C ASP A 232 -4.58 0.73 -3.21
N ALA A 233 -3.65 1.70 -3.27
CA ALA A 233 -2.21 1.43 -3.15
C ALA A 233 -1.75 1.19 -1.70
N PHE A 234 -2.32 1.91 -0.74
CA PHE A 234 -1.95 1.88 0.68
C PHE A 234 -1.98 0.46 1.30
N PRO A 235 -3.00 -0.39 1.06
CA PRO A 235 -3.09 -1.72 1.64
C PRO A 235 -2.08 -2.73 1.09
N LEU A 236 -1.41 -2.43 -0.03
CA LEU A 236 -0.38 -3.28 -0.65
C LEU A 236 0.98 -3.20 0.08
N ALA A 237 1.00 -2.58 1.26
CA ALA A 237 2.18 -2.42 2.08
C ALA A 237 2.72 -3.74 2.63
N ASP A 238 4.02 -3.76 2.89
CA ASP A 238 4.69 -4.80 3.66
C ASP A 238 4.76 -4.42 5.16
N VAL A 239 4.65 -3.13 5.47
CA VAL A 239 4.57 -2.58 6.83
C VAL A 239 3.73 -1.31 6.85
N PHE A 240 2.92 -1.16 7.89
CA PHE A 240 2.10 0.03 8.15
C PHE A 240 2.68 0.82 9.31
N ILE A 241 2.87 2.12 9.11
CA ILE A 241 3.51 3.03 10.07
C ILE A 241 2.53 4.15 10.42
N SER A 242 2.22 4.32 11.71
CA SER A 242 1.38 5.43 12.17
C SER A 242 2.22 6.62 12.62
N GLN A 243 1.84 7.83 12.15
CA GLN A 243 2.47 9.10 12.56
C GLN A 243 2.04 9.56 13.96
N ARG A 244 0.96 8.98 14.51
CA ARG A 244 0.54 9.20 15.91
C ARG A 244 1.35 8.38 16.92
N LYS A 245 2.07 7.36 16.45
CA LYS A 245 2.95 6.52 17.27
C LYS A 245 4.41 6.92 17.02
N ASN A 246 5.34 6.36 17.81
CA ASN A 246 6.77 6.64 17.62
C ASN A 246 7.24 6.05 16.28
N VAL A 247 7.47 6.91 15.28
CA VAL A 247 7.88 6.49 13.93
C VAL A 247 9.27 5.85 13.96
N ASP A 248 10.17 6.31 14.83
CA ASP A 248 11.54 5.80 14.93
C ASP A 248 11.57 4.32 15.34
N SER A 249 10.83 3.96 16.39
CA SER A 249 10.78 2.59 16.89
C SER A 249 10.11 1.63 15.90
N GLN A 250 9.09 2.10 15.18
CA GLN A 250 8.41 1.30 14.14
C GLN A 250 9.36 1.01 12.97
N ILE A 251 10.07 2.03 12.46
CA ILE A 251 11.03 1.87 11.36
C ILE A 251 12.25 1.05 11.79
N LYS A 252 12.75 1.26 13.01
CA LYS A 252 13.83 0.46 13.58
C LYS A 252 13.46 -1.02 13.55
N ARG A 253 12.34 -1.38 14.18
CA ARG A 253 11.86 -2.77 14.26
C ARG A 253 11.71 -3.39 12.87
N PHE A 254 11.16 -2.64 11.91
CA PHE A 254 11.00 -3.10 10.55
C PHE A 254 12.33 -3.40 9.85
N ILE A 255 13.31 -2.49 9.94
CA ILE A 255 14.64 -2.71 9.35
C ILE A 255 15.36 -3.86 10.06
N GLU A 256 15.31 -3.96 11.39
CA GLU A 256 15.92 -5.06 12.13
C GLU A 256 15.31 -6.42 11.73
N LEU A 257 14.00 -6.49 11.46
CA LEU A 257 13.35 -7.68 10.92
C LEU A 257 13.82 -8.03 9.51
N ILE A 258 13.91 -7.05 8.59
CA ILE A 258 14.47 -7.29 7.24
C ILE A 258 15.87 -7.89 7.34
N PHE A 259 16.68 -7.45 8.32
CA PHE A 259 18.04 -7.93 8.55
C PHE A 259 18.13 -9.13 9.51
N GLY A 260 16.99 -9.81 9.75
CA GLY A 260 16.94 -11.10 10.43
C GLY A 260 17.28 -11.07 11.90
N HIS A 261 16.85 -10.03 12.61
CA HIS A 261 17.03 -9.97 14.06
C HIS A 261 16.37 -11.19 14.74
N PRO A 262 17.13 -12.05 15.46
CA PRO A 262 16.67 -13.36 15.89
C PRO A 262 15.56 -13.35 16.94
N PHE A 263 15.48 -12.29 17.74
CA PHE A 263 14.59 -12.21 18.90
C PHE A 263 13.44 -11.21 18.77
N ILE A 264 13.23 -10.61 17.60
CA ILE A 264 12.03 -9.81 17.37
C ILE A 264 10.89 -10.76 17.00
N THR A 265 9.86 -10.82 17.84
CA THR A 265 8.66 -11.64 17.63
C THR A 265 7.46 -10.78 17.26
N PRO A 266 6.41 -11.33 16.60
CA PRO A 266 5.18 -10.61 16.29
C PRO A 266 4.55 -9.96 17.53
N THR A 267 3.88 -8.84 17.31
CA THR A 267 2.95 -8.23 18.27
C THR A 267 1.59 -8.95 18.22
N VAL A 268 0.75 -8.71 19.24
CA VAL A 268 -0.64 -9.24 19.27
C VAL A 268 -1.42 -8.78 18.04
N ASP A 269 -1.28 -7.52 17.63
CA ASP A 269 -1.97 -7.01 16.45
C ASP A 269 -1.49 -7.68 15.16
N GLU A 270 -0.18 -7.87 15.00
CA GLU A 270 0.39 -8.58 13.84
C GLU A 270 -0.11 -10.04 13.78
N TYR A 271 -0.20 -10.71 14.94
CA TYR A 271 -0.74 -12.06 15.05
C TYR A 271 -2.22 -12.12 14.67
N GLY A 272 -3.06 -11.28 15.29
CA GLY A 272 -4.49 -11.20 15.01
C GLY A 272 -4.78 -10.87 13.55
N MET A 273 -4.07 -9.91 12.97
CA MET A 273 -4.24 -9.52 11.57
C MET A 273 -3.74 -10.58 10.58
N PHE A 274 -2.66 -11.29 10.90
CA PHE A 274 -2.22 -12.44 10.11
C PHE A 274 -3.28 -13.54 10.08
N HIS A 275 -3.87 -13.87 11.23
CA HIS A 275 -4.95 -14.86 11.29
C HIS A 275 -6.23 -14.39 10.58
N ALA A 276 -6.56 -13.09 10.65
CA ALA A 276 -7.65 -12.52 9.85
C ALA A 276 -7.39 -12.70 8.35
N LYS A 277 -6.17 -12.42 7.87
CA LYS A 277 -5.81 -12.67 6.47
C LYS A 277 -5.84 -14.15 6.12
N ALA A 278 -5.37 -15.04 6.98
CA ALA A 278 -5.42 -16.48 6.77
C ALA A 278 -6.87 -16.98 6.65
N ALA A 279 -7.78 -16.48 7.49
CA ALA A 279 -9.20 -16.78 7.40
C ALA A 279 -9.80 -16.27 6.07
N ALA A 280 -9.40 -15.08 5.61
CA ALA A 280 -9.88 -14.49 4.36
C ALA A 280 -9.66 -15.40 3.15
N LEU A 281 -8.55 -16.14 3.11
CA LEU A 281 -8.20 -17.03 1.99
C LEU A 281 -9.20 -18.18 1.77
N ARG A 282 -10.08 -18.44 2.74
CA ARG A 282 -11.16 -19.43 2.62
C ARG A 282 -12.32 -18.91 1.76
N SER A 283 -12.48 -17.59 1.63
CA SER A 283 -13.61 -17.00 0.90
C SER A 283 -13.54 -17.31 -0.59
N ALA A 284 -14.68 -17.76 -1.14
CA ALA A 284 -14.92 -17.87 -2.58
C ALA A 284 -15.86 -16.76 -3.12
N ASP A 285 -15.99 -15.65 -2.40
CA ASP A 285 -16.77 -14.49 -2.85
C ASP A 285 -16.21 -13.91 -4.15
N LEU A 286 -17.11 -13.53 -5.06
CA LEU A 286 -16.75 -13.05 -6.41
C LEU A 286 -16.15 -11.64 -6.41
N SER A 287 -16.35 -10.86 -5.34
CA SER A 287 -15.88 -9.47 -5.27
C SER A 287 -14.53 -9.36 -4.58
N ARG A 288 -14.37 -9.95 -3.39
CA ARG A 288 -13.12 -9.83 -2.60
C ARG A 288 -13.04 -10.89 -1.51
N GLN A 289 -11.83 -11.17 -1.03
CA GLN A 289 -11.60 -12.01 0.14
C GLN A 289 -11.39 -11.15 1.40
N VAL A 290 -12.33 -11.23 2.34
CA VAL A 290 -12.30 -10.54 3.64
C VAL A 290 -12.25 -11.57 4.75
N GLY A 291 -11.41 -11.34 5.76
CA GLY A 291 -11.33 -12.18 6.94
C GLY A 291 -11.35 -11.34 8.21
N ALA A 292 -11.89 -11.94 9.27
CA ALA A 292 -11.97 -11.34 10.58
C ALA A 292 -11.63 -12.37 11.67
N VAL A 293 -10.98 -11.91 12.73
CA VAL A 293 -10.64 -12.71 13.92
C VAL A 293 -11.01 -11.92 15.16
N ILE A 294 -11.63 -12.58 16.12
CA ILE A 294 -11.95 -12.01 17.43
C ILE A 294 -10.99 -12.60 18.44
N THR A 295 -10.39 -11.75 19.27
CA THR A 295 -9.46 -12.16 20.34
C THR A 295 -9.85 -11.56 21.69
N THR A 296 -9.35 -12.17 22.76
CA THR A 296 -9.26 -11.52 24.06
C THR A 296 -8.27 -10.34 24.02
N ASP A 297 -8.19 -9.59 25.12
CA ASP A 297 -7.18 -8.53 25.27
C ASP A 297 -5.75 -9.08 25.31
N ASP A 298 -5.57 -10.29 25.86
CA ASP A 298 -4.29 -11.00 25.91
C ASP A 298 -3.88 -11.61 24.55
N GLY A 299 -4.72 -11.47 23.51
CA GLY A 299 -4.44 -11.96 22.16
C GLY A 299 -4.84 -13.42 21.91
N GLU A 300 -5.60 -14.05 22.80
CA GLU A 300 -6.11 -15.40 22.60
C GLU A 300 -7.27 -15.38 21.59
N MET A 301 -7.21 -16.22 20.55
CA MET A 301 -8.27 -16.27 19.54
C MET A 301 -9.55 -16.89 20.09
N ILE A 302 -10.66 -16.16 19.98
CA ILE A 302 -12.00 -16.60 20.36
C ILE A 302 -12.68 -17.25 19.14
N SER A 303 -12.73 -16.55 18.01
CA SER A 303 -13.35 -17.02 16.78
C SER A 303 -12.73 -16.38 15.54
N ALA A 304 -13.01 -16.97 14.38
CA ALA A 304 -12.58 -16.47 13.09
C ALA A 304 -13.70 -16.60 12.06
N GLY A 305 -13.72 -15.69 11.09
CA GLY A 305 -14.71 -15.64 10.03
C GLY A 305 -14.10 -15.15 8.73
N CYS A 306 -14.72 -15.51 7.62
CA CYS A 306 -14.49 -14.87 6.33
C CYS A 306 -15.84 -14.61 5.67
N ASN A 307 -15.84 -13.74 4.65
CA ASN A 307 -17.04 -13.53 3.86
C ASN A 307 -17.34 -14.76 3.01
N GLU A 308 -18.44 -15.45 3.31
CA GLU A 308 -18.81 -16.69 2.63
C GLU A 308 -20.31 -16.97 2.75
N VAL A 309 -20.85 -17.76 1.81
CA VAL A 309 -22.25 -18.19 1.81
C VAL A 309 -22.52 -19.09 3.03
N PRO A 310 -23.55 -18.78 3.84
CA PRO A 310 -23.91 -19.57 5.00
C PRO A 310 -24.56 -20.90 4.61
N LYS A 311 -24.48 -21.88 5.51
CA LYS A 311 -25.15 -23.19 5.36
C LYS A 311 -26.35 -23.29 6.31
N ALA A 312 -27.41 -23.96 5.88
CA ALA A 312 -28.49 -24.37 6.76
C ALA A 312 -27.95 -25.25 7.91
N GLY A 313 -28.41 -24.99 9.14
CA GLY A 313 -27.84 -25.63 10.35
C GLY A 313 -26.61 -24.90 10.92
N GLY A 314 -26.15 -23.83 10.28
CA GLY A 314 -25.07 -22.98 10.76
C GLY A 314 -23.73 -23.21 10.07
N GLY A 315 -22.84 -22.24 10.22
CA GLY A 315 -21.54 -22.20 9.56
C GLY A 315 -21.64 -21.68 8.13
N SER A 316 -20.53 -21.80 7.41
CA SER A 316 -20.41 -21.46 6.00
C SER A 316 -20.00 -22.68 5.19
N VAL A 317 -20.11 -22.58 3.87
CA VAL A 317 -19.67 -23.65 2.96
C VAL A 317 -18.16 -23.90 3.11
N TRP A 318 -17.77 -25.18 3.07
CA TRP A 318 -16.38 -25.65 3.02
C TRP A 318 -16.25 -26.59 1.82
N GLU A 319 -15.13 -26.50 1.10
CA GLU A 319 -14.91 -27.22 -0.16
C GLU A 319 -15.06 -28.74 -0.02
N ASP A 320 -14.58 -29.32 1.09
CA ASP A 320 -14.61 -30.75 1.38
C ASP A 320 -15.85 -31.23 2.16
N LYS A 321 -16.74 -30.31 2.57
CA LYS A 321 -17.93 -30.63 3.41
C LYS A 321 -19.26 -30.20 2.80
N VAL A 322 -19.27 -29.83 1.52
CA VAL A 322 -20.48 -29.49 0.79
C VAL A 322 -20.87 -30.61 -0.16
N GLU A 323 -22.08 -31.14 0.01
CA GLU A 323 -22.69 -31.97 -1.03
C GLU A 323 -23.09 -31.06 -2.20
N SER A 324 -22.86 -31.49 -3.44
CA SER A 324 -23.04 -30.64 -4.64
C SER A 324 -24.41 -29.98 -4.77
N LYS A 325 -25.46 -30.59 -4.20
CA LYS A 325 -26.84 -30.07 -4.22
C LYS A 325 -27.12 -28.97 -3.17
N GLN A 326 -26.18 -28.69 -2.26
CA GLN A 326 -26.32 -27.71 -1.18
C GLN A 326 -25.36 -26.52 -1.32
N ASP A 327 -24.60 -26.45 -2.41
CA ASP A 327 -23.64 -25.39 -2.67
C ASP A 327 -24.28 -24.24 -3.45
N TYR A 328 -24.64 -23.18 -2.72
CA TYR A 328 -25.28 -21.97 -3.27
C TYR A 328 -24.30 -20.80 -3.40
N ARG A 329 -22.99 -21.07 -3.48
CA ARG A 329 -21.99 -20.03 -3.77
C ARG A 329 -22.26 -19.41 -5.14
N ASP A 330 -22.08 -18.10 -5.24
CA ASP A 330 -22.47 -17.33 -6.43
C ASP A 330 -21.83 -17.84 -7.72
N PHE A 331 -20.58 -18.31 -7.66
CA PHE A 331 -19.89 -18.92 -8.82
C PHE A 331 -20.49 -20.27 -9.25
N LYS A 332 -21.13 -21.02 -8.34
CA LYS A 332 -21.85 -22.27 -8.68
C LYS A 332 -23.20 -21.98 -9.31
N ILE A 333 -23.88 -20.92 -8.86
CA ILE A 333 -25.13 -20.44 -9.44
C ILE A 333 -24.87 -19.76 -10.80
N GLY A 334 -23.67 -19.20 -11.00
CA GLY A 334 -23.26 -18.50 -12.22
C GLY A 334 -23.61 -17.01 -12.23
N GLN A 335 -23.99 -16.43 -11.09
CA GLN A 335 -24.33 -15.02 -10.97
C GLN A 335 -24.12 -14.47 -9.55
N ASP A 336 -23.63 -13.23 -9.48
CA ASP A 336 -23.59 -12.42 -8.26
C ASP A 336 -25.01 -11.90 -7.93
N ALA A 337 -25.54 -12.28 -6.77
CA ALA A 337 -26.89 -11.85 -6.36
C ALA A 337 -27.02 -10.34 -6.23
N SER A 338 -26.01 -9.68 -5.69
CA SER A 338 -26.00 -8.24 -5.47
C SER A 338 -25.98 -7.49 -6.79
N ALA A 339 -25.18 -7.93 -7.75
CA ALA A 339 -25.15 -7.33 -9.09
C ALA A 339 -26.49 -7.47 -9.83
N VAL A 340 -27.15 -8.64 -9.72
CA VAL A 340 -28.48 -8.87 -10.30
C VAL A 340 -29.51 -7.95 -9.67
N MET A 341 -29.59 -7.89 -8.33
CA MET A 341 -30.57 -7.06 -7.62
C MET A 341 -30.38 -5.56 -7.92
N LYS A 342 -29.14 -5.07 -7.99
CA LYS A 342 -28.85 -3.69 -8.41
C LYS A 342 -29.41 -3.40 -9.79
N ARG A 343 -29.14 -4.26 -10.76
CA ARG A 343 -29.65 -4.10 -12.12
C ARG A 343 -31.17 -4.08 -12.14
N GLU A 344 -31.83 -4.95 -11.38
CA GLU A 344 -33.29 -4.99 -11.27
C GLU A 344 -33.88 -3.71 -10.67
N ILE A 345 -33.31 -3.21 -9.56
CA ILE A 345 -33.73 -1.95 -8.93
C ILE A 345 -33.58 -0.78 -9.91
N ILE A 346 -32.43 -0.66 -10.58
CA ILE A 346 -32.21 0.42 -11.55
C ILE A 346 -33.11 0.26 -12.78
N THR A 347 -33.40 -0.97 -13.19
CA THR A 347 -34.36 -1.28 -14.28
C THR A 347 -35.76 -0.80 -13.90
N GLU A 348 -36.21 -1.07 -12.68
CA GLU A 348 -37.51 -0.61 -12.18
C GLU A 348 -37.58 0.92 -12.16
N ILE A 349 -36.52 1.59 -11.68
CA ILE A 349 -36.43 3.06 -11.69
C ILE A 349 -36.58 3.59 -13.12
N PHE A 350 -35.84 3.03 -14.09
CA PHE A 350 -35.96 3.47 -15.49
C PHE A 350 -37.35 3.23 -16.07
N GLU A 351 -38.02 2.14 -15.72
CA GLU A 351 -39.40 1.87 -16.15
C GLU A 351 -40.37 2.91 -15.58
N LYS A 352 -40.27 3.24 -14.28
CA LYS A 352 -41.11 4.28 -13.66
C LYS A 352 -40.86 5.65 -14.28
N LEU A 353 -39.61 6.03 -14.50
CA LEU A 353 -39.25 7.29 -15.17
C LEU A 353 -39.75 7.35 -16.62
N LYS A 354 -39.71 6.21 -17.33
CA LYS A 354 -40.23 6.08 -18.69
C LYS A 354 -41.74 6.31 -18.74
N THR A 355 -42.49 5.65 -17.86
CA THR A 355 -43.95 5.77 -17.77
C THR A 355 -44.38 7.16 -17.33
N ALA A 356 -43.64 7.80 -16.41
CA ALA A 356 -43.90 9.17 -15.98
C ALA A 356 -43.53 10.23 -17.03
N GLY A 357 -42.90 9.85 -18.14
CA GLY A 357 -42.50 10.78 -19.20
C GLY A 357 -41.26 11.62 -18.87
N TRP A 358 -40.43 11.21 -17.89
CA TRP A 358 -39.22 11.92 -17.50
C TRP A 358 -38.03 11.65 -18.43
N LEU A 359 -38.07 10.56 -19.20
CA LEU A 359 -37.00 10.21 -20.13
C LEU A 359 -37.14 10.95 -21.48
N SER A 360 -36.01 11.40 -22.03
CA SER A 360 -35.96 11.96 -23.38
C SER A 360 -36.47 10.97 -24.43
N GLN A 361 -36.95 11.47 -25.58
CA GLN A 361 -37.49 10.62 -26.64
C GLN A 361 -36.51 9.53 -27.09
N ALA A 362 -35.21 9.84 -27.15
CA ALA A 362 -34.17 8.89 -27.50
C ALA A 362 -34.04 7.75 -26.49
N LYS A 363 -34.03 8.06 -25.18
CA LYS A 363 -33.92 7.07 -24.11
C LYS A 363 -35.23 6.29 -23.92
N ARG A 364 -36.39 6.93 -24.13
CA ARG A 364 -37.74 6.30 -24.05
C ARG A 364 -37.90 5.13 -25.03
N ARG A 365 -37.20 5.15 -26.17
CA ARG A 365 -37.21 4.06 -27.16
C ARG A 365 -36.43 2.82 -26.71
N LYS A 366 -35.50 2.95 -25.76
CA LYS A 366 -34.76 1.80 -25.21
C LYS A 366 -35.61 1.02 -24.21
N ARG A 367 -35.29 -0.27 -24.05
CA ARG A 367 -35.84 -1.09 -22.97
C ARG A 367 -35.17 -0.68 -21.63
N PRO A 368 -35.92 -0.64 -20.51
CA PRO A 368 -35.38 -0.21 -19.21
C PRO A 368 -34.19 -1.03 -18.73
N ASP A 369 -34.17 -2.35 -18.96
CA ASP A 369 -33.06 -3.24 -18.60
C ASP A 369 -31.77 -2.87 -19.35
N LYS A 370 -31.88 -2.48 -20.62
CA LYS A 370 -30.75 -1.97 -21.39
C LYS A 370 -30.29 -0.60 -20.93
N LEU A 371 -31.21 0.27 -20.49
CA LEU A 371 -30.84 1.54 -19.87
C LEU A 371 -30.08 1.33 -18.56
N ALA A 372 -30.52 0.38 -17.74
CA ALA A 372 -29.85 0.01 -16.49
C ALA A 372 -28.46 -0.56 -16.73
N GLU A 373 -28.33 -1.50 -17.68
CA GLU A 373 -27.05 -2.09 -18.07
C GLU A 373 -26.06 -1.02 -18.57
N ASP A 374 -26.50 -0.15 -19.50
CA ASP A 374 -25.70 0.96 -20.01
C ASP A 374 -25.27 1.89 -18.85
N ALA A 375 -26.21 2.26 -17.97
CA ALA A 375 -25.97 3.20 -16.90
C ALA A 375 -25.00 2.70 -15.82
N LEU A 376 -24.96 1.38 -15.59
CA LEU A 376 -24.12 0.75 -14.56
C LEU A 376 -22.77 0.26 -15.09
N TYR A 377 -22.72 -0.25 -16.32
CA TYR A 377 -21.60 -1.08 -16.79
C TYR A 377 -21.00 -0.68 -18.15
N SER A 378 -21.55 0.33 -18.83
CA SER A 378 -20.97 0.83 -20.08
C SER A 378 -19.51 1.24 -19.90
N LYS A 379 -18.64 0.82 -20.84
CA LYS A 379 -17.21 1.17 -20.80
C LYS A 379 -16.95 2.65 -21.10
N THR A 380 -17.87 3.31 -21.80
CA THR A 380 -17.68 4.69 -22.28
C THR A 380 -18.50 5.70 -21.51
N ASP A 381 -19.63 5.28 -20.92
CA ASP A 381 -20.59 6.18 -20.29
C ASP A 381 -21.50 5.39 -19.32
N ALA A 382 -20.97 5.10 -18.11
CA ALA A 382 -21.69 4.43 -17.01
C ALA A 382 -21.97 5.41 -15.85
N PRO A 383 -22.92 6.35 -16.02
CA PRO A 383 -23.15 7.45 -15.08
C PRO A 383 -23.57 7.01 -13.67
N LEU A 384 -23.99 5.75 -13.47
CA LEU A 384 -24.41 5.24 -12.17
C LEU A 384 -23.34 4.39 -11.45
N LYS A 385 -22.25 3.99 -12.13
CA LYS A 385 -21.24 3.02 -11.63
C LYS A 385 -20.72 3.35 -10.22
N ASP A 386 -20.44 4.61 -9.94
CA ASP A 386 -19.83 5.07 -8.68
C ASP A 386 -20.80 5.73 -7.72
N THR A 387 -22.10 5.65 -8.01
CA THR A 387 -23.14 6.20 -7.12
C THR A 387 -23.33 5.34 -5.87
N ARG A 388 -23.98 5.91 -4.84
CA ARG A 388 -24.40 5.16 -3.65
C ARG A 388 -25.38 4.03 -4.01
N ALA A 389 -26.25 4.24 -5.00
CA ALA A 389 -27.18 3.23 -5.48
C ALA A 389 -26.47 1.99 -6.06
N ALA A 390 -25.38 2.19 -6.81
CA ALA A 390 -24.56 1.08 -7.31
C ALA A 390 -23.68 0.42 -6.22
N SER A 391 -23.52 1.07 -5.07
CA SER A 391 -22.67 0.61 -3.96
C SER A 391 -23.44 -0.15 -2.86
N ILE A 392 -24.72 -0.45 -3.06
CA ILE A 392 -25.55 -1.29 -2.17
C ILE A 392 -24.91 -2.69 -2.03
N ILE A 393 -24.94 -3.27 -0.84
CA ILE A 393 -24.29 -4.56 -0.50
C ILE A 393 -25.25 -5.56 0.17
N GLU A 394 -26.47 -5.15 0.48
CA GLU A 394 -27.45 -5.86 1.30
C GLU A 394 -27.99 -7.15 0.67
N PHE A 395 -27.83 -7.30 -0.65
CA PHE A 395 -28.37 -8.42 -1.43
C PHE A 395 -27.35 -9.54 -1.69
N GLY A 396 -26.14 -9.45 -1.14
CA GLY A 396 -25.17 -10.55 -1.21
C GLY A 396 -25.66 -11.78 -0.43
N ARG A 397 -25.44 -12.98 -0.98
CA ARG A 397 -25.74 -14.25 -0.26
C ARG A 397 -24.76 -14.51 0.89
N ILE A 398 -23.56 -13.94 0.79
CA ILE A 398 -22.51 -14.09 1.77
C ILE A 398 -22.90 -13.45 3.11
N VAL A 399 -22.44 -14.05 4.20
CA VAL A 399 -22.32 -13.36 5.48
C VAL A 399 -20.96 -12.68 5.48
N HIS A 400 -20.88 -11.42 5.90
CA HIS A 400 -19.62 -10.69 6.04
C HIS A 400 -18.67 -11.34 7.04
N ALA A 401 -17.36 -11.11 6.91
CA ALA A 401 -16.35 -11.75 7.75
C ALA A 401 -16.54 -11.48 9.25
N GLU A 402 -16.87 -10.24 9.61
CA GLU A 402 -17.10 -9.77 10.97
C GLU A 402 -18.33 -10.45 11.58
N MET A 403 -19.44 -10.46 10.83
CA MET A 403 -20.67 -11.15 11.24
C MET A 403 -20.45 -12.66 11.34
N SER A 404 -19.64 -13.24 10.44
CA SER A 404 -19.27 -14.65 10.44
C SER A 404 -18.49 -15.01 11.71
N ALA A 405 -17.52 -14.18 12.11
CA ALA A 405 -16.76 -14.37 13.36
C ALA A 405 -17.65 -14.24 14.60
N ILE A 406 -18.55 -13.25 14.65
CA ILE A 406 -19.50 -13.06 15.76
C ILE A 406 -20.47 -14.23 15.87
N THR A 407 -21.07 -14.65 14.74
CA THR A 407 -22.04 -15.75 14.73
C THR A 407 -21.39 -17.11 14.99
N ASP A 408 -20.12 -17.29 14.63
CA ASP A 408 -19.36 -18.47 15.01
C ASP A 408 -19.14 -18.55 16.53
N ALA A 409 -18.76 -17.44 17.17
CA ALA A 409 -18.65 -17.38 18.63
C ALA A 409 -20.00 -17.65 19.31
N ALA A 410 -21.08 -17.01 18.83
CA ALA A 410 -22.42 -17.20 19.37
C ALA A 410 -22.90 -18.66 19.26
N ARG A 411 -22.68 -19.30 18.10
CA ARG A 411 -23.04 -20.71 17.88
C ARG A 411 -22.29 -21.66 18.83
N ARG A 412 -21.07 -21.31 19.22
CA ARG A 412 -20.23 -22.09 20.14
C ARG A 412 -20.38 -21.71 21.61
N GLY A 413 -21.22 -20.72 21.93
CA GLY A 413 -21.43 -20.26 23.31
C GLY A 413 -20.24 -19.48 23.88
N LEU A 414 -19.43 -18.83 23.04
CA LEU A 414 -18.30 -18.02 23.46
C LEU A 414 -18.69 -16.55 23.58
N SER A 415 -18.29 -15.91 24.68
CA SER A 415 -18.45 -14.47 24.85
C SER A 415 -17.51 -13.71 23.93
N VAL A 416 -18.01 -12.64 23.33
CA VAL A 416 -17.23 -11.64 22.56
C VAL A 416 -17.34 -10.25 23.18
N LYS A 417 -17.96 -10.15 24.37
CA LYS A 417 -18.00 -8.92 25.14
C LYS A 417 -16.56 -8.57 25.58
N ASP A 418 -16.23 -7.29 25.50
CA ASP A 418 -14.93 -6.71 25.83
C ASP A 418 -13.78 -7.26 24.96
N ALA A 419 -14.11 -7.91 23.84
CA ALA A 419 -13.14 -8.51 22.91
C ALA A 419 -12.64 -7.51 21.85
N ASN A 420 -11.52 -7.87 21.23
CA ASN A 420 -10.90 -7.15 20.10
C ASN A 420 -11.23 -7.86 18.77
N LEU A 421 -11.49 -7.10 17.70
CA LEU A 421 -11.73 -7.64 16.37
C LEU A 421 -10.67 -7.15 15.38
N TYR A 422 -9.99 -8.07 14.70
CA TYR A 422 -9.08 -7.79 13.60
C TYR A 422 -9.77 -8.09 12.28
N CYS A 423 -9.80 -7.15 11.33
CA CYS A 423 -10.41 -7.34 10.02
C CYS A 423 -9.49 -6.88 8.89
N THR A 424 -9.44 -7.62 7.78
CA THR A 424 -8.63 -7.21 6.62
C THR A 424 -9.15 -5.92 5.98
N THR A 425 -10.42 -5.59 6.16
CA THR A 425 -11.06 -4.40 5.61
C THR A 425 -11.85 -3.67 6.70
N PHE A 426 -11.93 -2.34 6.64
CA PHE A 426 -12.75 -1.57 7.56
C PHE A 426 -14.22 -2.03 7.51
N PRO A 427 -14.86 -2.31 8.67
CA PRO A 427 -16.23 -2.85 8.68
C PRO A 427 -17.29 -1.93 8.06
N CYS A 428 -18.19 -2.52 7.27
CA CYS A 428 -19.35 -1.79 6.77
C CYS A 428 -20.30 -1.39 7.92
N HIS A 429 -21.18 -0.43 7.69
CA HIS A 429 -22.12 0.05 8.70
C HIS A 429 -23.07 -1.05 9.23
N MET A 430 -23.36 -2.07 8.43
CA MET A 430 -24.12 -3.24 8.88
C MET A 430 -23.32 -4.11 9.84
N CYS A 431 -22.03 -4.30 9.63
CA CYS A 431 -21.17 -5.05 10.55
C CYS A 431 -20.89 -4.25 11.82
N ALA A 432 -20.59 -2.96 11.68
CA ALA A 432 -20.33 -2.05 12.79
C ALA A 432 -21.45 -2.07 13.85
N ARG A 433 -22.71 -2.10 13.43
CA ARG A 433 -23.86 -2.21 14.34
C ARG A 433 -23.81 -3.47 15.21
N HIS A 434 -23.35 -4.59 14.67
CA HIS A 434 -23.26 -5.86 15.40
C HIS A 434 -22.04 -5.88 16.31
N ILE A 435 -20.93 -5.26 15.89
CA ILE A 435 -19.73 -5.08 16.72
C ILE A 435 -20.08 -4.27 17.98
N VAL A 436 -20.75 -3.13 17.80
CA VAL A 436 -21.21 -2.28 18.90
C VAL A 436 -22.20 -3.04 19.79
N ALA A 437 -23.23 -3.67 19.21
CA ALA A 437 -24.23 -4.41 19.98
C ALA A 437 -23.67 -5.65 20.70
N ALA A 438 -22.57 -6.22 20.22
CA ALA A 438 -21.88 -7.34 20.87
C ALA A 438 -21.06 -6.92 22.09
N GLY A 439 -20.86 -5.61 22.30
CA GLY A 439 -20.07 -5.06 23.41
C GLY A 439 -18.57 -5.27 23.23
N MET A 440 -18.07 -5.28 22.00
CA MET A 440 -16.62 -5.30 21.72
C MET A 440 -15.99 -3.95 22.04
N GLN A 441 -14.71 -3.93 22.38
CA GLN A 441 -14.02 -2.69 22.76
C GLN A 441 -13.22 -2.05 21.61
N ARG A 442 -12.69 -2.86 20.69
CA ARG A 442 -11.72 -2.39 19.69
C ARG A 442 -11.82 -3.16 18.37
N VAL A 443 -11.63 -2.44 17.27
CA VAL A 443 -11.52 -2.95 15.91
C VAL A 443 -10.22 -2.47 15.27
N VAL A 444 -9.42 -3.39 14.77
CA VAL A 444 -8.18 -3.11 14.04
C VAL A 444 -8.36 -3.51 12.57
N TYR A 445 -8.11 -2.60 11.64
CA TYR A 445 -8.34 -2.85 10.20
C TYR A 445 -7.18 -2.43 9.29
N VAL A 446 -6.97 -3.11 8.16
CA VAL A 446 -5.92 -2.73 7.19
C VAL A 446 -6.44 -1.76 6.13
N GLU A 447 -7.43 -2.18 5.35
CA GLU A 447 -7.95 -1.37 4.24
C GLU A 447 -8.94 -0.32 4.77
N PRO A 448 -8.72 0.99 4.54
CA PRO A 448 -9.75 1.97 4.82
C PRO A 448 -10.95 1.73 3.91
N TYR A 449 -12.17 1.77 4.46
CA TYR A 449 -13.41 1.66 3.69
C TYR A 449 -14.17 2.99 3.76
N PRO A 450 -13.77 4.00 2.96
CA PRO A 450 -14.34 5.36 3.03
C PRO A 450 -15.82 5.43 2.64
N LYS A 451 -16.39 4.36 2.08
CA LYS A 451 -17.84 4.26 1.81
C LYS A 451 -18.65 3.79 3.02
N SER A 452 -18.01 3.43 4.15
CA SER A 452 -18.74 3.04 5.35
C SER A 452 -19.41 4.25 5.99
N MET A 453 -20.70 4.15 6.22
CA MET A 453 -21.44 5.10 7.04
C MET A 453 -21.30 4.81 8.55
N ALA A 454 -20.40 3.90 8.96
CA ALA A 454 -20.29 3.47 10.35
C ALA A 454 -20.04 4.66 11.31
N LYS A 455 -19.08 5.53 10.97
CA LYS A 455 -18.81 6.76 11.73
C LYS A 455 -20.03 7.67 11.81
N ASP A 456 -20.72 7.89 10.69
CA ASP A 456 -21.84 8.81 10.61
C ASP A 456 -23.10 8.32 11.33
N LEU A 457 -23.34 7.01 11.31
CA LEU A 457 -24.52 6.37 11.90
C LEU A 457 -24.35 6.09 13.40
N TYR A 458 -23.12 5.88 13.87
CA TYR A 458 -22.81 5.50 15.25
C TYR A 458 -21.83 6.48 15.92
N LYS A 459 -21.98 7.79 15.67
CA LYS A 459 -21.03 8.85 16.09
C LYS A 459 -20.61 8.81 17.56
N ARG A 460 -21.52 8.43 18.46
CA ARG A 460 -21.24 8.36 19.90
C ARG A 460 -20.73 7.00 20.36
N SER A 461 -21.07 5.92 19.63
CA SER A 461 -20.72 4.55 19.99
C SER A 461 -19.49 4.00 19.26
N ILE A 462 -18.97 4.73 18.28
CA ILE A 462 -17.76 4.37 17.52
C ILE A 462 -16.82 5.56 17.51
N GLN A 463 -15.58 5.31 17.91
CA GLN A 463 -14.49 6.26 17.77
C GLN A 463 -13.61 5.87 16.58
N VAL A 464 -13.47 6.76 15.60
CA VAL A 464 -12.50 6.62 14.49
C VAL A 464 -11.51 7.77 14.61
N ASP A 465 -10.21 7.54 14.38
CA ASP A 465 -9.21 8.61 14.26
C ASP A 465 -9.20 9.62 15.44
N GLY A 466 -9.61 9.21 16.64
CA GLY A 466 -9.67 10.09 17.82
C GLY A 466 -10.77 11.14 17.78
N ASP A 467 -11.82 10.92 16.99
CA ASP A 467 -13.05 11.71 17.04
C ASP A 467 -13.68 11.69 18.45
N GLU A 468 -14.53 12.68 18.72
CA GLU A 468 -15.32 12.73 19.95
C GLU A 468 -16.37 11.60 19.96
N ALA A 469 -16.35 10.78 21.02
CA ALA A 469 -17.27 9.66 21.24
C ALA A 469 -17.57 9.49 22.74
N ASP A 470 -18.49 8.59 23.09
CA ASP A 470 -18.76 8.20 24.49
C ASP A 470 -17.57 7.41 25.07
N GLU A 471 -17.47 7.32 26.40
CA GLU A 471 -16.37 6.62 27.09
C GLU A 471 -16.35 5.12 26.80
N ASP A 472 -17.50 4.51 26.52
CA ASP A 472 -17.69 3.10 26.18
C ASP A 472 -17.76 2.85 24.67
N ALA A 473 -17.39 3.82 23.85
CA ALA A 473 -17.38 3.69 22.41
C ALA A 473 -16.35 2.65 21.93
N VAL A 474 -16.72 1.92 20.88
CA VAL A 474 -15.82 0.96 20.23
C VAL A 474 -14.76 1.71 19.44
N VAL A 475 -13.49 1.45 19.72
CA VAL A 475 -12.37 2.11 19.05
C VAL A 475 -12.05 1.42 17.73
N PHE A 476 -12.18 2.13 16.62
CA PHE A 476 -11.78 1.67 15.29
C PHE A 476 -10.46 2.34 14.92
N GLU A 477 -9.42 1.53 14.76
CA GLU A 477 -8.10 2.04 14.41
C GLU A 477 -7.42 1.24 13.29
N PRO A 478 -6.60 1.92 12.47
CA PRO A 478 -5.85 1.25 11.43
C PRO A 478 -4.76 0.35 12.02
N PHE A 479 -4.52 -0.76 11.35
CA PHE A 479 -3.45 -1.68 11.65
C PHE A 479 -2.09 -1.02 11.50
N VAL A 480 -1.20 -1.28 12.46
CA VAL A 480 0.17 -0.79 12.50
C VAL A 480 1.09 -1.97 12.80
N GLY A 481 2.10 -2.18 11.97
CA GLY A 481 3.00 -3.32 12.08
C GLY A 481 3.29 -3.99 10.75
N ILE A 482 3.95 -5.15 10.80
CA ILE A 482 4.25 -5.99 9.65
C ILE A 482 2.95 -6.51 9.03
N ALA A 483 2.77 -6.26 7.75
CA ALA A 483 1.58 -6.70 7.02
C ALA A 483 1.53 -8.23 6.93
N PRO A 484 0.32 -8.83 6.88
CA PRO A 484 0.16 -10.28 6.77
C PRO A 484 0.94 -10.95 5.63
N ILE A 485 1.13 -10.24 4.51
CA ILE A 485 1.88 -10.73 3.34
C ILE A 485 3.36 -11.01 3.63
N ARG A 486 3.95 -10.34 4.63
CA ARG A 486 5.34 -10.54 5.06
C ARG A 486 5.49 -11.25 6.40
N TYR A 487 4.37 -11.59 7.03
CA TYR A 487 4.36 -12.16 8.37
C TYR A 487 5.22 -13.41 8.47
N ILE A 488 4.99 -14.39 7.58
CA ILE A 488 5.76 -15.65 7.58
C ILE A 488 7.24 -15.35 7.30
N SER A 489 7.55 -14.63 6.22
CA SER A 489 8.94 -14.41 5.80
C SER A 489 9.79 -13.64 6.83
N LEU A 490 9.19 -12.71 7.58
CA LEU A 490 9.94 -11.87 8.53
C LEU A 490 9.96 -12.43 9.96
N PHE A 491 9.03 -13.31 10.32
CA PHE A 491 8.97 -13.93 11.66
C PHE A 491 9.36 -15.41 11.68
N GLU A 492 9.63 -16.01 10.51
CA GLU A 492 10.25 -17.33 10.45
C GLU A 492 11.58 -17.35 11.19
N MET A 493 11.80 -18.38 12.01
CA MET A 493 12.88 -18.41 12.98
C MET A 493 14.25 -18.48 12.29
N PRO A 494 15.11 -17.44 12.39
CA PRO A 494 16.50 -17.57 12.00
C PRO A 494 17.28 -18.39 13.04
N PRO A 495 18.55 -18.75 12.77
CA PRO A 495 19.43 -19.25 13.82
C PRO A 495 19.43 -18.31 15.03
N ARG A 496 19.16 -18.84 16.23
CA ARG A 496 19.10 -18.06 17.48
C ARG A 496 20.21 -18.38 18.47
N LYS A 497 20.89 -19.50 18.29
CA LYS A 497 21.91 -19.99 19.22
C LYS A 497 23.14 -20.53 18.50
N ASP A 498 24.28 -20.46 19.17
CA ASP A 498 25.51 -21.12 18.74
C ASP A 498 25.45 -22.63 19.00
N LYS A 499 26.49 -23.36 18.56
CA LYS A 499 26.59 -24.82 18.75
C LYS A 499 26.66 -25.24 20.23
N ARG A 500 26.94 -24.30 21.14
CA ARG A 500 27.06 -24.53 22.59
C ARG A 500 25.76 -24.19 23.33
N GLY A 501 24.77 -23.63 22.64
CA GLY A 501 23.46 -23.30 23.18
C GLY A 501 23.31 -21.85 23.67
N TYR A 502 24.33 -21.01 23.50
CA TYR A 502 24.24 -19.60 23.88
C TYR A 502 23.52 -18.79 22.80
N PRO A 503 22.73 -17.75 23.17
CA PRO A 503 22.13 -16.84 22.21
C PRO A 503 23.17 -16.25 21.25
N LEU A 504 22.83 -16.16 19.97
CA LEU A 504 23.68 -15.46 19.01
C LEU A 504 23.67 -13.96 19.29
N ASP A 505 24.87 -13.37 19.24
CA ASP A 505 25.02 -11.93 19.21
C ASP A 505 24.69 -11.43 17.80
N TRP A 506 23.78 -10.46 17.70
CA TRP A 506 23.29 -9.93 16.43
C TRP A 506 23.58 -8.44 16.36
N GLU A 507 24.22 -8.03 15.27
CA GLU A 507 24.53 -6.62 15.00
C GLU A 507 24.06 -6.22 13.61
N LEU A 508 23.20 -5.21 13.54
CA LEU A 508 22.66 -4.68 12.29
C LEU A 508 23.75 -4.35 11.26
N ALA A 509 24.90 -3.82 11.70
CA ALA A 509 26.01 -3.42 10.83
C ALA A 509 26.64 -4.58 10.05
N THR A 510 26.59 -5.80 10.58
CA THR A 510 27.19 -6.99 9.96
C THR A 510 26.15 -7.93 9.36
N ALA A 511 24.86 -7.70 9.64
CA ALA A 511 23.77 -8.50 9.15
C ALA A 511 23.57 -8.34 7.63
N ASN A 512 23.00 -9.39 7.04
CA ASN A 512 22.47 -9.39 5.68
C ASN A 512 20.95 -9.49 5.74
N PRO A 513 20.23 -8.92 4.75
CA PRO A 513 18.78 -9.05 4.69
C PRO A 513 18.35 -10.51 4.47
N GLN A 514 17.22 -10.90 5.06
CA GLN A 514 16.57 -12.20 4.89
C GLN A 514 15.85 -12.29 3.54
N ILE A 515 16.63 -12.38 2.47
CA ILE A 515 16.13 -12.49 1.09
C ILE A 515 16.70 -13.78 0.49
N GLN A 516 15.85 -14.62 -0.08
CA GLN A 516 16.27 -15.85 -0.76
C GLN A 516 16.60 -15.58 -2.24
N GLU A 517 17.63 -14.78 -2.50
CA GLU A 517 18.12 -14.58 -3.87
C GLU A 517 19.52 -15.17 -4.07
N THR A 518 19.60 -16.20 -4.92
CA THR A 518 20.88 -16.76 -5.40
C THR A 518 21.42 -16.01 -6.62
N TYR A 519 20.56 -15.32 -7.37
CA TYR A 519 20.91 -14.52 -8.57
C TYR A 519 19.90 -13.37 -8.78
N PRO A 520 20.35 -12.17 -9.17
CA PRO A 520 19.49 -10.99 -9.35
C PRO A 520 18.62 -11.07 -10.62
N ARG A 521 17.61 -11.96 -10.63
CA ARG A 521 16.70 -12.15 -11.76
C ARG A 521 15.93 -10.88 -12.16
N TYR A 522 15.78 -9.95 -11.23
CA TYR A 522 15.12 -8.67 -11.49
C TYR A 522 15.77 -7.86 -12.62
N ILE A 523 17.07 -8.03 -12.88
CA ILE A 523 17.77 -7.33 -13.96
C ILE A 523 17.17 -7.65 -15.34
N ASP A 524 16.80 -8.91 -15.57
CA ASP A 524 16.19 -9.33 -16.84
C ASP A 524 14.73 -8.87 -16.93
N LEU A 525 14.02 -8.90 -15.81
CA LEU A 525 12.62 -8.44 -15.72
C LEU A 525 12.50 -6.93 -15.97
N GLU A 526 13.42 -6.12 -15.44
CA GLU A 526 13.45 -4.67 -15.68
C GLU A 526 13.42 -4.33 -17.18
N GLU A 527 14.14 -5.09 -18.02
CA GLU A 527 14.18 -4.87 -19.47
C GLU A 527 12.79 -5.09 -20.11
N GLY A 528 12.11 -6.17 -19.74
CA GLY A 528 10.78 -6.50 -20.28
C GLY A 528 9.70 -5.47 -19.94
N TYR A 529 9.81 -4.79 -18.80
CA TYR A 529 8.88 -3.72 -18.41
C TYR A 529 9.20 -2.37 -19.07
N ILE A 530 10.47 -2.09 -19.35
CA ILE A 530 10.93 -0.81 -19.93
C ILE A 530 10.89 -0.83 -21.47
N GLU A 531 11.13 -1.97 -22.13
CA GLU A 531 11.18 -2.04 -23.60
C GLU A 531 9.89 -1.54 -24.30
N PRO A 532 8.67 -1.87 -23.80
CA PRO A 532 7.42 -1.35 -24.39
C PRO A 532 7.28 0.17 -24.29
N LEU A 533 7.87 0.78 -23.25
CA LEU A 533 7.88 2.24 -23.05
C LEU A 533 8.61 2.94 -24.21
N PHE A 534 9.76 2.40 -24.61
CA PHE A 534 10.53 2.95 -25.74
C PHE A 534 9.83 2.74 -27.08
N LYS A 535 9.28 1.54 -27.35
CA LYS A 535 8.57 1.24 -28.62
C LYS A 535 7.32 2.11 -28.81
N ARG A 536 6.54 2.32 -27.74
CA ARG A 536 5.30 3.13 -27.82
C ARG A 536 5.61 4.61 -27.97
N TYR A 537 6.72 5.08 -27.41
CA TYR A 537 7.20 6.45 -27.63
C TYR A 537 7.70 6.67 -29.06
N GLU A 538 8.41 5.72 -29.66
CA GLU A 538 8.84 5.81 -31.06
C GLU A 538 7.65 5.89 -32.02
N GLN A 539 6.56 5.17 -31.74
CA GLN A 539 5.30 5.27 -32.51
C GLN A 539 4.58 6.61 -32.31
N TYR A 540 4.62 7.18 -31.10
CA TYR A 540 4.04 8.49 -30.79
C TYR A 540 4.85 9.63 -31.44
N ALA A 541 6.17 9.54 -31.45
CA ALA A 541 7.06 10.51 -32.10
C ALA A 541 7.06 10.43 -33.62
N ALA A 542 6.60 9.32 -34.20
CA ALA A 542 6.45 9.13 -35.65
C ALA A 542 5.08 9.60 -36.20
N THR A 543 4.18 10.07 -35.32
CA THR A 543 2.83 10.54 -35.70
C THR A 543 2.66 12.06 -35.60
N ASP A 544 3.74 12.81 -35.37
CA ASP A 544 3.82 14.28 -35.47
C ASP A 544 4.54 14.74 -36.75
#